data_AF-A0A945S1K0-F1
#
_entry.id   AF-A0A945S1K0-F1
#
_cell.length_a   1.000
_cell.length_b   1.000
_cell.length_c   1.000
_cell.angle_alpha   90.00
_cell.angle_beta   90.00
_cell.angle_gamma   90.00
#
_symmetry.space_group_name_H-M   'P 1'
#
loop_
_entity.id
_entity.type
_entity.pdbx_description
1 polymer ?
#
loop_
_entity_poly.entity_id
_entity_poly.type
_entity_poly.pdbx_seq_one_letter_code
_entity_poly.pdbx_strand_id
1 'polypeptide(L)'
;MVCREIQSTEMQDDRYMRKKTPGGAEKGTVPLIRLAEERDIPEIVELVREFAQGHPSEDLARNGKKIEAAYFGDNPAGELIVAERKGRAVGMVQWYRQYDMFWEVYLGIPEWLFVREDSRGLGISIALIAFLCERVRRAGGEFIYGPGAEATTSIFTRYAFDAGSAETFRLSGEAFHQWADLAGSSPRQIIRNLPPPELNRADPKPRA
;
A
#
# COMPACT_ATOMS: atom_id res chain seq x y z
N MET A 1 19.30 -13.42 -19.27
CA MET A 1 20.46 -12.67 -18.73
C MET A 1 20.03 -12.17 -17.35
N VAL A 2 20.41 -12.94 -16.34
CA VAL A 2 20.01 -12.79 -14.94
C VAL A 2 21.08 -11.95 -14.26
N CYS A 3 20.77 -10.71 -13.87
CA CYS A 3 21.67 -9.94 -13.02
C CYS A 3 21.38 -10.30 -11.56
N ARG A 4 22.18 -11.26 -11.06
CA ARG A 4 22.48 -11.45 -9.64
C ARG A 4 23.40 -10.32 -9.15
N GLU A 5 23.43 -10.21 -7.83
CA GLU A 5 24.43 -9.51 -6.97
C GLU A 5 24.20 -8.01 -6.74
N ILE A 6 23.51 -7.71 -5.64
CA ILE A 6 23.99 -6.67 -4.73
C ILE A 6 24.22 -7.34 -3.38
N GLN A 7 25.50 -7.33 -2.99
CA GLN A 7 26.03 -7.89 -1.77
C GLN A 7 25.51 -7.12 -0.55
N SER A 8 25.30 -7.88 0.51
CA SER A 8 25.19 -7.47 1.90
C SER A 8 26.10 -6.29 2.24
N THR A 9 25.52 -5.17 2.64
CA THR A 9 26.20 -4.19 3.50
C THR A 9 25.30 -3.98 4.70
N GLU A 10 25.80 -4.38 5.87
CA GLU A 10 25.22 -4.08 7.18
C GLU A 10 24.96 -2.57 7.27
N MET A 11 23.69 -2.18 7.28
CA MET A 11 23.29 -0.85 7.69
C MET A 11 22.57 -1.00 9.03
N GLN A 12 23.38 -1.03 10.09
CA GLN A 12 22.91 -0.76 11.45
C GLN A 12 22.26 0.62 11.45
N ASP A 13 20.96 0.71 11.71
CA ASP A 13 20.41 1.97 12.18
C ASP A 13 19.19 1.79 13.10
N ASP A 14 19.50 1.68 14.39
CA ASP A 14 18.61 1.65 15.56
C ASP A 14 17.77 2.95 15.74
N ARG A 15 17.65 3.80 14.72
CA ARG A 15 17.01 5.13 14.80
C ARG A 15 15.54 5.19 14.41
N TYR A 16 14.97 4.11 13.86
CA TYR A 16 13.53 4.06 13.52
C TYR A 16 12.61 3.68 14.70
N MET A 17 13.16 3.42 15.88
CA MET A 17 12.39 3.03 17.06
C MET A 17 12.32 4.11 18.14
N ARG A 18 11.09 4.61 18.32
CA ARG A 18 10.49 5.23 19.52
C ARG A 18 10.87 6.68 19.85
N LYS A 19 9.91 7.57 19.56
CA LYS A 19 9.33 8.45 20.60
C LYS A 19 7.81 8.29 20.63
N LYS A 20 7.30 7.72 21.73
CA LYS A 20 5.86 7.71 22.03
C LYS A 20 5.50 9.10 22.55
N THR A 21 4.84 9.90 21.74
CA THR A 21 4.08 11.07 22.23
C THR A 21 2.63 10.64 22.43
N PRO A 22 2.01 10.86 23.60
CA PRO A 22 0.61 10.52 23.81
C PRO A 22 -0.25 11.55 23.06
N GLY A 23 -0.57 11.26 21.80
CA GLY A 23 -1.57 12.00 21.05
C GLY A 23 -2.97 11.68 21.59
N GLY A 24 -3.57 12.65 22.28
CA GLY A 24 -4.96 12.56 22.72
C GLY A 24 -5.88 12.26 21.53
N ALA A 25 -6.68 11.21 21.66
CA ALA A 25 -7.60 10.78 20.61
C ALA A 25 -8.78 11.76 20.52
N GLU A 26 -8.61 12.87 19.80
CA GLU A 26 -9.76 13.61 19.30
C GLU A 26 -10.52 12.72 18.31
N LYS A 27 -11.84 12.60 18.51
CA LYS A 27 -12.79 11.92 17.60
C LYS A 27 -12.80 12.66 16.26
N GLY A 28 -11.80 12.41 15.42
CA GLY A 28 -11.61 13.07 14.13
C GLY A 28 -12.13 12.21 12.99
N THR A 29 -12.88 12.85 12.09
CA THR A 29 -13.41 12.40 10.80
C THR A 29 -12.75 11.16 10.21
N VAL A 30 -13.57 10.18 9.84
CA VAL A 30 -13.14 8.98 9.08
C VAL A 30 -12.40 9.44 7.83
N PRO A 31 -11.19 8.92 7.54
CA PRO A 31 -10.46 9.28 6.33
C PRO A 31 -11.25 8.85 5.09
N LEU A 32 -11.34 9.74 4.10
CA LEU A 32 -11.93 9.44 2.80
C LEU A 32 -10.86 8.76 1.93
N ILE A 33 -11.10 7.52 1.52
CA ILE A 33 -10.21 6.80 0.59
C ILE A 33 -10.76 6.96 -0.83
N ARG A 34 -9.92 7.42 -1.75
CA ARG A 34 -10.30 7.68 -3.15
C ARG A 34 -9.11 7.58 -4.08
N LEU A 35 -9.37 7.50 -5.39
CA LEU A 35 -8.34 7.74 -6.38
C LEU A 35 -7.80 9.17 -6.24
N ALA A 36 -6.50 9.32 -6.46
CA ALA A 36 -5.90 10.63 -6.60
C ALA A 36 -6.38 11.29 -7.90
N GLU A 37 -6.43 12.61 -7.88
CA GLU A 37 -6.69 13.47 -9.03
C GLU A 37 -5.48 14.41 -9.22
N GLU A 38 -5.36 15.06 -10.37
CA GLU A 38 -4.26 16.00 -10.66
C GLU A 38 -4.12 17.09 -9.57
N ARG A 39 -5.24 17.52 -8.97
CA ARG A 39 -5.23 18.50 -7.87
C ARG A 39 -4.47 18.03 -6.63
N ASP A 40 -4.25 16.72 -6.46
CA ASP A 40 -3.53 16.15 -5.32
C ASP A 40 -2.01 16.15 -5.52
N ILE A 41 -1.50 16.47 -6.73
CA ILE A 41 -0.06 16.46 -7.04
C ILE A 41 0.79 17.23 -6.02
N PRO A 42 0.41 18.45 -5.57
CA PRO A 42 1.17 19.15 -4.54
C PRO A 42 1.29 18.35 -3.24
N GLU A 43 0.20 17.74 -2.76
CA GLU A 43 0.23 16.92 -1.54
C GLU A 43 0.98 15.60 -1.75
N ILE A 44 0.90 14.99 -2.93
CA ILE A 44 1.68 13.79 -3.28
C ILE A 44 3.18 14.10 -3.21
N VAL A 45 3.60 15.24 -3.76
CA VAL A 45 4.99 15.72 -3.67
C VAL A 45 5.44 15.84 -2.20
N GLU A 46 4.59 16.38 -1.33
CA GLU A 46 4.88 16.49 0.11
C GLU A 46 4.95 15.12 0.79
N LEU A 47 4.05 14.18 0.49
CA LEU A 47 4.09 12.81 1.03
C LEU A 47 5.42 12.11 0.68
N VAL A 48 5.87 12.23 -0.57
CA VAL A 48 7.14 11.62 -1.00
C VAL A 48 8.34 12.34 -0.37
N ARG A 49 8.25 13.66 -0.15
CA ARG A 49 9.29 14.41 0.57
C ARG A 49 9.39 13.95 2.03
N GLU A 50 8.26 13.83 2.71
CA GLU A 50 8.22 13.38 4.11
C GLU A 50 8.72 11.96 4.30
N PHE A 51 8.40 11.05 3.39
CA PHE A 51 8.98 9.71 3.40
C PHE A 51 10.50 9.72 3.21
N ALA A 52 11.03 10.65 2.42
CA ALA A 52 12.45 10.74 2.13
C ALA A 52 13.26 11.43 3.24
N GLN A 53 12.62 11.96 4.28
CA GLN A 53 13.33 12.56 5.42
C GLN A 53 14.24 11.51 6.08
N GLY A 54 15.54 11.79 6.19
CA GLY A 54 16.53 10.84 6.69
C GLY A 54 16.95 9.74 5.70
N HIS A 55 16.44 9.75 4.47
CA HIS A 55 16.89 8.85 3.40
C HIS A 55 18.05 9.50 2.61
N PRO A 56 18.98 8.73 2.02
CA PRO A 56 20.01 9.29 1.12
C PRO A 56 19.50 10.14 -0.05
N SER A 57 18.19 10.06 -0.35
CA SER A 57 17.51 10.82 -1.38
C SER A 57 16.71 12.03 -0.87
N GLU A 58 16.91 12.45 0.38
CA GLU A 58 16.20 13.56 1.01
C GLU A 58 16.35 14.86 0.19
N ASP A 59 17.57 15.15 -0.27
CA ASP A 59 17.90 16.37 -1.02
C ASP A 59 17.46 16.33 -2.50
N LEU A 60 16.98 15.18 -2.99
CA LEU A 60 16.52 15.08 -4.37
C LEU A 60 15.20 15.85 -4.54
N ALA A 61 15.17 16.79 -5.49
CA ALA A 61 13.95 17.53 -5.79
C ALA A 61 12.83 16.59 -6.29
N ARG A 62 11.62 16.74 -5.76
CA ARG A 62 10.41 16.07 -6.23
C ARG A 62 9.68 16.97 -7.22
N ASN A 63 9.67 16.58 -8.49
CA ASN A 63 9.08 17.39 -9.56
C ASN A 63 7.63 16.97 -9.82
N GLY A 64 6.68 17.82 -9.41
CA GLY A 64 5.25 17.58 -9.61
C GLY A 64 4.85 17.36 -11.07
N LYS A 65 5.46 18.06 -12.03
CA LYS A 65 5.17 17.87 -13.47
C LYS A 65 5.59 16.50 -14.00
N LYS A 66 6.66 15.91 -13.44
CA LYS A 66 7.05 14.53 -13.78
C LYS A 66 6.05 13.52 -13.24
N ILE A 67 5.53 13.76 -12.04
CA ILE A 67 4.48 12.92 -11.44
C ILE A 67 3.19 13.06 -12.25
N GLU A 68 2.81 14.29 -12.61
CA GLU A 68 1.67 14.60 -13.48
C GLU A 68 1.72 13.79 -14.78
N ALA A 69 2.80 13.93 -15.54
CA ALA A 69 2.97 13.22 -16.81
C ALA A 69 2.98 11.69 -16.65
N ALA A 70 3.53 11.18 -15.53
CA ALA A 70 3.65 9.74 -15.29
C ALA A 70 2.34 9.08 -14.86
N TYR A 71 1.43 9.79 -14.18
CA TYR A 71 0.22 9.19 -13.59
C TYR A 71 -1.09 9.72 -14.15
N PHE A 72 -1.08 10.90 -14.76
CA PHE A 72 -2.26 11.56 -15.32
C PHE A 72 -2.12 11.86 -16.82
N GLY A 73 -1.05 11.37 -17.47
CA GLY A 73 -0.89 11.42 -18.92
C GLY A 73 -1.57 10.26 -19.66
N ASP A 74 -1.38 10.19 -20.98
CA ASP A 74 -2.05 9.22 -21.87
C ASP A 74 -1.67 7.75 -21.61
N ASN A 75 -0.51 7.52 -20.99
CA ASN A 75 -0.02 6.18 -20.65
C ASN A 75 0.46 6.14 -19.19
N PRO A 76 -0.49 6.07 -18.23
CA PRO A 76 -0.15 6.15 -16.83
C PRO A 76 0.66 4.93 -16.36
N ALA A 77 1.69 5.17 -15.54
CA ALA A 77 2.53 4.13 -14.95
C ALA A 77 1.77 3.20 -13.98
N GLY A 78 0.60 3.64 -13.52
CA GLY A 78 -0.23 2.96 -12.55
C GLY A 78 -1.32 3.89 -12.05
N GLU A 79 -1.88 3.58 -10.88
CA GLU A 79 -2.85 4.44 -10.20
C GLU A 79 -2.32 4.84 -8.82
N LEU A 80 -2.78 6.00 -8.36
CA LEU A 80 -2.52 6.51 -7.02
C LEU A 80 -3.84 6.52 -6.23
N ILE A 81 -3.81 5.97 -5.01
CA ILE A 81 -4.94 6.00 -4.08
C ILE A 81 -4.52 6.86 -2.90
N VAL A 82 -5.33 7.85 -2.52
CA VAL A 82 -5.06 8.74 -1.38
C VAL A 82 -6.05 8.53 -0.26
N ALA A 83 -5.57 8.71 0.97
CA ALA A 83 -6.39 8.85 2.16
C ALA A 83 -6.45 10.33 2.52
N GLU A 84 -7.62 10.94 2.35
CA GLU A 84 -7.87 12.34 2.67
C GLU A 84 -8.47 12.49 4.06
N ARG A 85 -7.92 13.41 4.87
CA ARG A 85 -8.45 13.75 6.19
C ARG A 85 -8.33 15.25 6.41
N LYS A 86 -9.44 15.88 6.80
CA LYS A 86 -9.52 17.35 6.99
C LYS A 86 -9.02 18.13 5.74
N GLY A 87 -9.38 17.66 4.54
CA GLY A 87 -9.01 18.30 3.28
C GLY A 87 -7.57 18.08 2.81
N ARG A 88 -6.81 17.19 3.47
CA ARG A 88 -5.40 16.94 3.17
C ARG A 88 -5.14 15.46 2.92
N ALA A 89 -4.28 15.12 1.97
CA ALA A 89 -3.79 13.75 1.81
C ALA A 89 -2.84 13.38 2.96
N VAL A 90 -3.22 12.38 3.75
CA VAL A 90 -2.47 11.91 4.93
C VAL A 90 -1.84 10.53 4.73
N GLY A 91 -2.15 9.87 3.62
CA GLY A 91 -1.51 8.64 3.19
C GLY A 91 -1.79 8.35 1.73
N MET A 92 -0.98 7.49 1.13
CA MET A 92 -1.09 7.12 -0.27
C MET A 92 -0.62 5.68 -0.52
N VAL A 93 -1.22 5.03 -1.51
CA VAL A 93 -0.70 3.84 -2.19
C VAL A 93 -0.43 4.19 -3.65
N GLN A 94 0.80 3.92 -4.10
CA GLN A 94 1.17 3.85 -5.51
C GLN A 94 1.11 2.39 -5.93
N TRP A 95 0.42 2.08 -7.03
CA TRP A 95 0.30 0.71 -7.50
C TRP A 95 0.12 0.60 -9.01
N TYR A 96 0.38 -0.59 -9.56
CA TYR A 96 0.14 -0.90 -10.96
C TYR A 96 -0.40 -2.33 -11.13
N ARG A 97 -1.03 -2.59 -12.28
CA ARG A 97 -1.57 -3.91 -12.62
C ARG A 97 -0.50 -4.74 -13.35
N GLN A 98 -0.41 -6.01 -13.02
CA GLN A 98 0.46 -6.99 -13.68
C GLN A 98 -0.34 -8.25 -14.02
N TYR A 99 0.03 -8.92 -15.12
CA TYR A 99 -0.39 -10.30 -15.37
C TYR A 99 0.74 -11.24 -14.98
N ASP A 100 0.46 -12.16 -14.05
CA ASP A 100 1.41 -13.20 -13.65
C ASP A 100 1.15 -14.45 -14.49
N MET A 101 2.16 -14.88 -15.27
CA MET A 101 2.04 -16.06 -16.13
C MET A 101 2.08 -17.38 -15.36
N PHE A 102 2.72 -17.42 -14.20
CA PHE A 102 2.81 -18.63 -13.38
C PHE A 102 1.48 -18.87 -12.64
N TRP A 103 0.87 -17.81 -12.14
CA TRP A 103 -0.45 -17.83 -11.51
C TRP A 103 -1.59 -17.59 -12.49
N GLU A 104 -1.31 -17.37 -13.77
CA GLU A 104 -2.24 -16.99 -14.87
C GLU A 104 -3.39 -16.10 -14.38
N VAL A 105 -3.03 -14.98 -13.77
CA VAL A 105 -3.98 -14.09 -13.09
C VAL A 105 -3.53 -12.65 -13.24
N TYR A 106 -4.49 -11.73 -13.30
CA TYR A 106 -4.20 -10.32 -13.09
C TYR A 106 -4.12 -10.00 -11.60
N LEU A 107 -3.11 -9.23 -11.22
CA LEU A 107 -2.89 -8.83 -9.84
C LEU A 107 -2.46 -7.36 -9.75
N GLY A 108 -2.61 -6.78 -8.56
CA GLY A 108 -2.08 -5.46 -8.24
C GLY A 108 -0.74 -5.54 -7.52
N ILE A 109 0.20 -4.67 -7.90
CA ILE A 109 1.47 -4.47 -7.21
C ILE A 109 1.41 -3.15 -6.45
N PRO A 110 1.22 -3.13 -5.11
CA PRO A 110 1.40 -1.93 -4.31
C PRO A 110 2.89 -1.65 -4.14
N GLU A 111 3.43 -0.82 -5.02
CA GLU A 111 4.85 -0.50 -5.06
C GLU A 111 5.29 0.35 -3.86
N TRP A 112 4.42 1.25 -3.40
CA TRP A 112 4.73 2.13 -2.29
C TRP A 112 3.49 2.49 -1.48
N LEU A 113 3.62 2.40 -0.16
CA LEU A 113 2.57 2.73 0.80
C LEU A 113 3.16 3.61 1.90
N PHE A 114 2.56 4.77 2.12
CA PHE A 114 2.99 5.69 3.17
C PHE A 114 1.79 6.32 3.87
N VAL A 115 1.94 6.53 5.18
CA VAL A 115 1.02 7.30 6.01
C VAL A 115 1.85 8.25 6.87
N ARG A 116 1.48 9.53 6.87
CA ARG A 116 2.07 10.58 7.69
C ARG A 116 2.09 10.16 9.16
N GLU A 117 3.15 10.50 9.87
CA GLU A 117 3.35 10.06 11.26
C GLU A 117 2.21 10.45 12.19
N ASP A 118 1.69 11.67 12.06
CA ASP A 118 0.57 12.23 12.84
C ASP A 118 -0.78 11.52 12.60
N SER A 119 -0.85 10.68 11.58
CA SER A 119 -2.05 9.95 11.14
C SER A 119 -1.88 8.43 11.25
N ARG A 120 -0.73 7.96 11.78
CA ARG A 120 -0.49 6.54 12.08
C ARG A 120 -1.30 6.06 13.28
N GLY A 121 -1.48 4.75 13.39
CA GLY A 121 -2.30 4.12 14.44
C GLY A 121 -3.81 4.24 14.22
N LEU A 122 -4.26 4.92 13.16
CA LEU A 122 -5.67 5.10 12.82
C LEU A 122 -6.23 4.05 11.84
N GLY A 123 -5.40 3.08 11.42
CA GLY A 123 -5.80 2.04 10.46
C GLY A 123 -5.91 2.51 8.99
N ILE A 124 -5.33 3.67 8.65
CA ILE A 124 -5.37 4.24 7.29
C ILE A 124 -4.74 3.32 6.24
N SER A 125 -3.61 2.68 6.56
CA SER A 125 -2.93 1.75 5.66
C SER A 125 -3.84 0.58 5.25
N ILE A 126 -4.59 0.02 6.20
CA ILE A 126 -5.55 -1.05 5.92
C ILE A 126 -6.66 -0.54 4.99
N ALA A 127 -7.19 0.65 5.25
CA ALA A 127 -8.24 1.23 4.41
C ALA A 127 -7.77 1.49 2.97
N LEU A 128 -6.52 1.92 2.79
CA LEU A 128 -5.88 2.04 1.47
C LEU A 128 -5.77 0.69 0.76
N ILE A 129 -5.34 -0.36 1.45
CA ILE A 129 -5.20 -1.70 0.88
C ILE A 129 -6.55 -2.34 0.54
N ALA A 130 -7.58 -2.17 1.39
CA ALA A 130 -8.93 -2.64 1.09
C ALA A 130 -9.47 -2.00 -0.21
N PHE A 131 -9.28 -0.68 -0.35
CA PHE A 131 -9.65 0.03 -1.58
C PHE A 131 -8.82 -0.44 -2.79
N LEU A 132 -7.52 -0.70 -2.62
CA LEU A 132 -6.69 -1.30 -3.68
C LEU A 132 -7.23 -2.67 -4.13
N CYS A 133 -7.58 -3.56 -3.19
CA CYS A 133 -8.14 -4.87 -3.54
C CYS A 133 -9.43 -4.72 -4.36
N GLU A 134 -10.26 -3.75 -3.99
CA GLU A 134 -11.47 -3.39 -4.74
C GLU A 134 -11.16 -2.92 -6.17
N ARG A 135 -10.16 -2.04 -6.34
CA ARG A 135 -9.68 -1.58 -7.66
C ARG A 135 -9.21 -2.75 -8.53
N VAL A 136 -8.37 -3.62 -7.97
CA VAL A 136 -7.85 -4.81 -8.67
C VAL A 136 -9.00 -5.74 -9.05
N ARG A 137 -9.95 -5.99 -8.14
CA ARG A 137 -11.12 -6.82 -8.39
C ARG A 137 -11.99 -6.28 -9.52
N ARG A 138 -12.27 -4.98 -9.53
CA ARG A 138 -13.03 -4.33 -10.62
C ARG A 138 -12.35 -4.46 -11.97
N ALA A 139 -11.02 -4.55 -11.99
CA ALA A 139 -10.25 -4.74 -13.20
C ALA A 139 -10.18 -6.22 -13.66
N GLY A 140 -10.81 -7.15 -12.92
CA GLY A 140 -10.76 -8.59 -13.19
C GLY A 140 -9.50 -9.27 -12.65
N GLY A 141 -8.81 -8.64 -11.69
CA GLY A 141 -7.73 -9.27 -10.96
C GLY A 141 -8.22 -9.88 -9.64
N GLU A 142 -7.43 -10.80 -9.11
CA GLU A 142 -7.82 -11.55 -7.91
C GLU A 142 -6.81 -11.43 -6.77
N PHE A 143 -5.58 -10.94 -7.02
CA PHE A 143 -4.52 -10.91 -6.01
C PHE A 143 -3.88 -9.52 -5.87
N ILE A 144 -3.23 -9.28 -4.73
CA ILE A 144 -2.14 -8.31 -4.63
C ILE A 144 -0.85 -8.98 -4.15
N TYR A 145 0.28 -8.49 -4.66
CA TYR A 145 1.62 -8.98 -4.34
C TYR A 145 2.59 -7.80 -4.29
N GLY A 146 3.42 -7.70 -3.26
CA GLY A 146 4.36 -6.60 -3.17
C GLY A 146 5.45 -6.78 -2.12
N PRO A 147 6.42 -5.86 -2.07
CA PRO A 147 7.48 -5.87 -1.07
C PRO A 147 6.88 -5.64 0.33
N GLY A 148 7.27 -6.46 1.29
CA GLY A 148 6.97 -6.30 2.70
C GLY A 148 8.07 -5.48 3.37
N ALA A 149 7.80 -4.23 3.72
CA ALA A 149 8.72 -3.45 4.54
C ALA A 149 8.59 -3.85 6.02
N GLU A 150 9.71 -3.89 6.76
CA GLU A 150 9.78 -4.23 8.20
C GLU A 150 8.77 -3.43 9.06
N ALA A 151 8.55 -2.16 8.71
CA ALA A 151 7.59 -1.27 9.39
C ALA A 151 6.11 -1.61 9.12
N THR A 152 5.83 -2.40 8.08
CA THR A 152 4.49 -2.87 7.69
C THR A 152 4.22 -4.33 8.08
N THR A 153 5.28 -5.04 8.48
CA THR A 153 5.27 -6.45 8.94
C THR A 153 4.24 -6.67 10.04
N SER A 154 4.05 -5.79 11.02
CA SER A 154 3.09 -6.07 12.11
C SER A 154 1.62 -6.20 11.68
N ILE A 155 1.21 -5.64 10.53
CA ILE A 155 -0.16 -5.69 10.03
C ILE A 155 -0.31 -6.66 8.85
N PHE A 156 0.65 -6.69 7.92
CA PHE A 156 0.63 -7.67 6.85
C PHE A 156 0.96 -9.07 7.38
N THR A 157 1.90 -9.26 8.32
CA THR A 157 2.16 -10.58 8.92
C THR A 157 0.96 -11.14 9.70
N ARG A 158 0.00 -10.31 10.12
CA ARG A 158 -1.25 -10.78 10.76
C ARG A 158 -2.35 -11.17 9.77
N TYR A 159 -2.33 -10.69 8.53
CA TYR A 159 -3.48 -10.79 7.61
C TYR A 159 -3.13 -11.08 6.14
N ALA A 160 -1.85 -11.07 5.77
CA ALA A 160 -1.29 -11.42 4.48
C ALA A 160 -0.21 -12.49 4.71
N PHE A 161 -0.20 -13.55 3.89
CA PHE A 161 0.74 -14.65 4.05
C PHE A 161 2.11 -14.27 3.46
N ASP A 162 3.13 -14.75 4.17
CA ASP A 162 4.54 -14.79 3.85
C ASP A 162 4.77 -15.65 2.58
N ALA A 163 5.53 -15.13 1.61
CA ALA A 163 5.95 -15.86 0.41
C ALA A 163 7.32 -16.56 0.57
N GLY A 164 7.72 -16.87 1.81
CA GLY A 164 8.88 -17.72 2.10
C GLY A 164 10.21 -16.99 2.17
N SER A 165 10.21 -15.66 2.04
CA SER A 165 11.31 -14.78 2.45
C SER A 165 10.69 -13.58 3.16
N ALA A 166 11.32 -13.11 4.24
CA ALA A 166 10.83 -12.08 5.15
C ALA A 166 10.56 -10.69 4.54
N GLU A 167 10.49 -10.58 3.21
CA GLU A 167 10.58 -9.36 2.43
C GLU A 167 9.42 -9.16 1.44
N THR A 168 8.46 -10.09 1.34
CA THR A 168 7.29 -9.94 0.43
C THR A 168 6.00 -10.44 1.05
N PHE A 169 4.87 -9.83 0.65
CA PHE A 169 3.53 -10.26 1.08
C PHE A 169 2.63 -10.59 -0.11
N ARG A 170 1.68 -11.49 0.12
CA ARG A 170 0.61 -11.81 -0.83
C ARG A 170 -0.74 -11.83 -0.15
N LEU A 171 -1.75 -11.29 -0.83
CA LEU A 171 -3.16 -11.45 -0.50
C LEU A 171 -3.91 -11.97 -1.73
N SER A 172 -4.56 -13.12 -1.59
CA SER A 172 -5.12 -13.90 -2.69
C SER A 172 -6.39 -14.65 -2.30
N GLY A 173 -7.12 -15.14 -3.30
CA GLY A 173 -8.31 -15.98 -3.13
C GLY A 173 -9.41 -15.31 -2.31
N GLU A 174 -10.11 -16.10 -1.50
CA GLU A 174 -11.23 -15.63 -0.68
C GLU A 174 -10.84 -14.45 0.25
N ALA A 175 -9.64 -14.48 0.85
CA ALA A 175 -9.20 -13.37 1.68
C ALA A 175 -9.12 -12.06 0.88
N PHE A 176 -8.60 -12.07 -0.35
CA PHE A 176 -8.57 -10.87 -1.19
C PHE A 176 -9.97 -10.31 -1.45
N HIS A 177 -10.93 -11.18 -1.77
CA HIS A 177 -12.31 -10.75 -2.04
C HIS A 177 -12.97 -10.14 -0.80
N GLN A 178 -12.77 -10.73 0.37
CA GLN A 178 -13.27 -10.16 1.63
C GLN A 178 -12.62 -8.81 1.96
N TRP A 179 -11.32 -8.64 1.69
CA TRP A 179 -10.68 -7.32 1.80
C TRP A 179 -11.29 -6.30 0.83
N ALA A 180 -11.56 -6.70 -0.41
CA ALA A 180 -12.20 -5.84 -1.41
C ALA A 180 -13.61 -5.42 -1.01
N ASP A 181 -14.39 -6.28 -0.36
CA ASP A 181 -15.74 -5.96 0.11
C ASP A 181 -15.75 -5.00 1.32
N LEU A 182 -14.63 -4.88 2.02
CA LEU A 182 -14.47 -3.92 3.12
C LEU A 182 -14.13 -2.49 2.64
N ALA A 183 -13.88 -2.30 1.33
CA ALA A 183 -13.61 -0.97 0.78
C ALA A 183 -14.76 0.02 1.08
N GLY A 184 -14.40 1.24 1.45
CA GLY A 184 -15.36 2.27 1.85
C GLY A 184 -15.85 2.18 3.31
N SER A 185 -15.54 1.09 4.03
CA SER A 185 -15.78 1.01 5.48
C SER A 185 -14.79 1.88 6.26
N SER A 186 -15.16 2.26 7.49
CA SER A 186 -14.22 2.94 8.38
C SER A 186 -13.05 2.02 8.76
N PRO A 187 -11.83 2.54 9.02
CA PRO A 187 -10.69 1.71 9.42
C PRO A 187 -10.98 0.75 10.58
N ARG A 188 -11.80 1.18 11.56
CA ARG A 188 -12.21 0.34 12.69
C ARG A 188 -13.09 -0.83 12.27
N GLN A 189 -14.02 -0.62 11.33
CA GLN A 189 -14.85 -1.69 10.80
C GLN A 189 -14.02 -2.67 9.99
N ILE A 190 -13.08 -2.16 9.17
CA ILE A 190 -12.19 -3.02 8.39
C ILE A 190 -11.40 -3.93 9.34
N ILE A 191 -10.67 -3.36 10.31
CA ILE A 191 -9.88 -4.13 11.30
C ILE A 191 -10.70 -5.22 12.00
N ARG A 192 -11.95 -4.92 12.37
CA ARG A 192 -12.82 -5.87 13.08
C ARG A 192 -13.27 -7.03 12.20
N ASN A 193 -13.37 -6.81 10.90
CA ASN A 193 -13.94 -7.75 9.94
C ASN A 193 -12.91 -8.31 8.96
N LEU A 194 -11.61 -8.12 9.25
CA LEU A 194 -10.55 -8.69 8.41
C LEU A 194 -10.68 -10.22 8.38
N PRO A 195 -10.53 -10.85 7.20
CA PRO A 195 -10.58 -12.30 7.08
C PRO A 195 -9.45 -12.94 7.91
N PRO A 196 -9.69 -14.15 8.44
CA PRO A 196 -8.65 -14.88 9.13
C PRO A 196 -7.60 -15.38 8.10
N PRO A 197 -6.32 -15.53 8.49
CA PRO A 197 -5.23 -15.83 7.55
C PRO A 197 -5.44 -17.09 6.71
N GLU A 198 -6.19 -18.07 7.24
CA GLU A 198 -6.42 -19.35 6.59
C GLU A 198 -7.19 -19.23 5.27
N LEU A 199 -7.92 -18.12 5.04
CA LEU A 199 -8.62 -17.85 3.78
C LEU A 199 -7.71 -17.29 2.67
N ASN A 200 -6.47 -16.95 3.00
CA ASN A 200 -5.50 -16.47 2.02
C ASN A 200 -4.78 -17.65 1.35
N ARG A 201 -5.52 -18.35 0.49
CA ARG A 201 -5.03 -19.49 -0.29
C ARG A 201 -5.43 -19.28 -1.74
N ALA A 202 -4.55 -19.65 -2.67
CA ALA A 202 -4.93 -19.75 -4.06
C ALA A 202 -5.78 -21.01 -4.23
N ASP A 203 -7.00 -20.87 -4.72
CA ASP A 203 -7.85 -22.02 -5.01
C ASP A 203 -7.23 -22.86 -6.15
N PRO A 204 -7.40 -24.19 -6.13
CA PRO A 204 -6.99 -25.02 -7.25
C PRO A 204 -7.76 -24.59 -8.50
N LYS A 205 -7.03 -24.15 -9.52
CA LYS A 205 -7.67 -23.80 -10.79
C LYS A 205 -8.38 -25.03 -11.38
N PRO A 206 -9.61 -24.88 -11.89
CA PRO A 206 -10.27 -25.96 -12.61
C PRO A 206 -9.38 -26.35 -13.80
N ARG A 207 -9.21 -27.65 -14.03
CA ARG A 207 -8.57 -28.12 -15.25
C ARG A 207 -9.50 -27.76 -16.42
N ALA A 208 -8.94 -27.07 -17.42
CA ALA A 208 -9.59 -26.82 -18.69
C ALA A 208 -9.94 -28.13 -19.41
#